data_AF-T1CSG0-F1
#
_entry.id   AF-T1CSG0-F1
#
_cell.length_a   1.000
_cell.length_b   1.000
_cell.length_c   1.000
_cell.angle_alpha   90.00
_cell.angle_beta   90.00
_cell.angle_gamma   90.00
#
_symmetry.space_group_name_H-M   'P 1'
#
loop_
_entity.id
_entity.type
_entity.pdbx_description
1 polymer ?
#
loop_
_entity_poly.entity_id
_entity_poly.type
_entity_poly.pdbx_seq_one_letter_code
_entity_poly.pdbx_strand_id
1 'polypeptide(L)'
;GVTSVADLSACARRPDLVVVAVPAPLVGGIVNQAGELGVRAVCVISAGFAEVGPDGRALQDDLRQRARAGGVRLIGPNCMGVLNGGPATRFNATFSPVFPRPGRVAFVSQSGGLGLAALALLDSPTLGVSGFVSVGNTADLTANDLLLYWGDDPRTDVILAYLESVADPRR
;
A
#
# COMPACT_ATOMS: atom_id res chain seq x y z
N GLY A 1 7.60 -1.77 -23.17
CA GLY A 1 9.00 -1.79 -23.61
C GLY A 1 9.99 -1.82 -22.45
N VAL A 2 9.70 -2.60 -21.41
CA VAL A 2 10.62 -2.93 -20.31
C VAL A 2 10.69 -4.45 -20.22
N THR A 3 11.81 -5.01 -19.75
CA THR A 3 11.96 -6.46 -19.60
C THR A 3 10.92 -7.00 -18.64
N SER A 4 10.16 -8.00 -19.10
CA SER A 4 9.23 -8.77 -18.28
C SER A 4 9.86 -10.10 -17.90
N VAL A 5 9.65 -10.52 -16.66
CA VAL A 5 10.06 -11.84 -16.16
C VAL A 5 8.83 -12.65 -15.74
N ALA A 6 8.94 -13.98 -15.74
CA ALA A 6 7.82 -14.87 -15.41
C ALA A 6 7.52 -14.92 -13.90
N ASP A 7 8.52 -14.68 -13.06
CA ASP A 7 8.44 -14.79 -11.61
C ASP A 7 9.40 -13.79 -10.93
N LEU A 8 9.24 -13.59 -9.62
CA LEU A 8 10.08 -12.64 -8.86
C LEU A 8 11.54 -13.08 -8.76
N SER A 9 11.83 -14.38 -8.81
CA SER A 9 13.18 -14.91 -8.65
C SER A 9 14.06 -14.62 -9.87
N ALA A 10 13.45 -14.45 -11.04
CA ALA A 10 14.09 -14.03 -12.27
C ALA A 10 14.42 -12.51 -12.31
N CYS A 11 14.01 -11.71 -11.30
CA CYS A 11 14.42 -10.32 -11.22
C CYS A 11 15.94 -10.21 -10.99
N ALA A 12 16.64 -9.41 -11.81
CA ALA A 12 18.09 -9.21 -11.71
C ALA A 12 18.55 -8.64 -10.36
N ARG A 13 17.66 -7.95 -9.66
CA ARG A 13 17.85 -7.49 -8.27
C ARG A 13 16.61 -7.79 -7.46
N ARG A 14 16.82 -8.14 -6.20
CA ARG A 14 15.77 -8.22 -5.18
C ARG A 14 15.01 -6.88 -5.10
N PRO A 15 13.69 -6.86 -5.29
CA PRO A 15 12.87 -5.68 -5.06
C PRO A 15 12.75 -5.35 -3.56
N ASP A 16 12.69 -4.06 -3.21
CA ASP A 16 12.32 -3.65 -1.85
C ASP A 16 10.80 -3.64 -1.64
N LEU A 17 10.03 -3.40 -2.72
CA LEU A 17 8.58 -3.39 -2.78
C LEU A 17 8.09 -4.19 -4.00
N VAL A 18 7.09 -5.05 -3.81
CA VAL A 18 6.37 -5.73 -4.89
C VAL A 18 4.92 -5.23 -4.92
N VAL A 19 4.44 -4.79 -6.07
CA VAL A 19 3.03 -4.39 -6.29
C VAL A 19 2.31 -5.53 -7.00
N VAL A 20 1.23 -6.03 -6.41
CA VAL A 20 0.51 -7.21 -6.89
C VAL A 20 -0.88 -6.81 -7.38
N ALA A 21 -1.12 -7.02 -8.67
CA ALA A 21 -2.38 -6.72 -9.36
C ALA A 21 -2.84 -7.92 -10.22
N VAL A 22 -2.84 -9.12 -9.62
CA VAL A 22 -3.30 -10.38 -10.25
C VAL A 22 -4.58 -10.87 -9.56
N PRO A 23 -5.34 -11.85 -10.11
CA PRO A 23 -6.50 -12.41 -9.42
C PRO A 23 -6.19 -12.88 -7.99
N ALA A 24 -7.12 -12.63 -7.04
CA ALA A 24 -6.95 -12.89 -5.60
C ALA A 24 -6.35 -14.28 -5.26
N PRO A 25 -6.79 -15.39 -5.90
CA PRO A 25 -6.25 -16.72 -5.60
C PRO A 25 -4.75 -16.88 -5.89
N LEU A 26 -4.17 -16.05 -6.77
CA LEU A 26 -2.75 -16.11 -7.14
C LEU A 26 -1.85 -15.28 -6.22
N VAL A 27 -2.43 -14.36 -5.43
CA VAL A 27 -1.67 -13.40 -4.61
C VAL A 27 -0.83 -14.12 -3.56
N GLY A 28 -1.38 -15.16 -2.92
CA GLY A 28 -0.66 -15.92 -1.88
C GLY A 28 0.64 -16.55 -2.38
N GLY A 29 0.68 -17.02 -3.63
CA GLY A 29 1.90 -17.56 -4.25
C GLY A 29 2.97 -16.50 -4.46
N ILE A 30 2.57 -15.29 -4.84
CA ILE A 30 3.50 -14.16 -5.02
C ILE A 30 4.05 -13.68 -3.68
N VAL A 31 3.23 -13.65 -2.62
CA VAL A 31 3.70 -13.31 -1.26
C VAL A 31 4.72 -14.33 -0.76
N ASN A 32 4.54 -15.62 -1.06
CA ASN A 32 5.54 -16.64 -0.71
C ASN A 32 6.88 -16.38 -1.42
N GLN A 33 6.86 -16.15 -2.74
CA GLN A 33 8.08 -15.80 -3.51
C GLN A 33 8.75 -14.53 -2.97
N ALA A 34 7.95 -13.52 -2.61
CA ALA A 34 8.46 -12.30 -2.02
C ALA A 34 9.17 -12.58 -0.67
N GLY A 35 8.61 -13.46 0.17
CA GLY A 35 9.23 -13.91 1.41
C GLY A 35 10.53 -14.68 1.20
N GLU A 36 10.56 -15.62 0.23
CA GLU A 36 11.76 -16.40 -0.13
C GLU A 36 12.91 -15.51 -0.60
N LEU A 37 12.61 -14.44 -1.35
CA LEU A 37 13.57 -13.44 -1.79
C LEU A 37 13.87 -12.38 -0.71
N GLY A 38 13.20 -12.46 0.45
CA GLY A 38 13.34 -11.53 1.56
C GLY A 38 12.87 -10.10 1.23
N VAL A 39 11.92 -9.90 0.32
CA VAL A 39 11.30 -8.60 0.02
C VAL A 39 10.70 -7.99 1.29
N ARG A 40 10.81 -6.67 1.48
CA ARG A 40 10.35 -6.04 2.74
C ARG A 40 8.85 -5.85 2.80
N ALA A 41 8.25 -5.45 1.68
CA ALA A 41 6.84 -5.12 1.60
C ALA A 41 6.19 -5.58 0.29
N VAL A 42 4.93 -6.00 0.39
CA VAL A 42 4.06 -6.30 -0.74
C VAL A 42 2.82 -5.42 -0.65
N CYS A 43 2.55 -4.67 -1.72
CA CYS A 43 1.34 -3.88 -1.88
C CYS A 43 0.35 -4.65 -2.75
N VAL A 44 -0.76 -5.07 -2.17
CA VAL A 44 -1.77 -5.90 -2.85
C VAL A 44 -2.91 -5.01 -3.29
N ILE A 45 -2.94 -4.70 -4.59
CA ILE A 45 -4.00 -3.92 -5.23
C ILE A 45 -5.28 -4.75 -5.35
N SER A 46 -5.13 -6.04 -5.62
CA SER A 46 -6.21 -6.98 -5.89
C SER A 46 -7.28 -6.99 -4.80
N ALA A 47 -8.55 -6.90 -5.23
CA ALA A 47 -9.74 -7.18 -4.44
C ALA A 47 -10.08 -8.69 -4.47
N GLY A 48 -11.18 -9.09 -3.83
CA GLY A 48 -11.64 -10.47 -3.65
C GLY A 48 -11.31 -11.07 -2.28
N PHE A 49 -11.09 -10.25 -1.26
CA PHE A 49 -10.67 -10.68 0.08
C PHE A 49 -11.79 -10.42 1.11
N ALA A 50 -11.48 -9.96 2.33
CA ALA A 50 -12.44 -9.89 3.42
C ALA A 50 -13.70 -9.03 3.13
N GLU A 51 -13.65 -8.16 2.12
CA GLU A 51 -14.76 -7.34 1.67
C GLU A 51 -15.86 -8.11 0.92
N VAL A 52 -15.57 -9.32 0.40
CA VAL A 52 -16.55 -10.12 -0.37
C VAL A 52 -17.25 -11.20 0.46
N GLY A 53 -16.96 -11.30 1.75
CA GLY A 53 -17.64 -12.22 2.68
C GLY A 53 -16.71 -13.28 3.31
N PRO A 54 -17.28 -14.37 3.87
CA PRO A 54 -16.53 -15.35 4.66
C PRO A 54 -15.36 -16.02 3.93
N ASP A 55 -15.56 -16.44 2.67
CA ASP A 55 -14.51 -17.09 1.88
C ASP A 55 -13.34 -16.15 1.59
N GLY A 56 -13.66 -14.89 1.25
CA GLY A 56 -12.65 -13.86 1.03
C GLY A 56 -11.93 -13.48 2.32
N ARG A 57 -12.60 -13.55 3.48
CA ARG A 57 -11.95 -13.39 4.79
C ARG A 57 -10.98 -14.52 5.08
N ALA A 58 -11.36 -15.78 4.83
CA ALA A 58 -10.44 -16.91 4.96
C ALA A 58 -9.21 -16.77 4.05
N LEU A 59 -9.41 -16.30 2.81
CA LEU A 59 -8.31 -16.01 1.89
C LEU A 59 -7.39 -14.87 2.41
N GLN A 60 -7.96 -13.84 3.03
CA GLN A 60 -7.18 -12.76 3.63
C GLN A 60 -6.37 -13.23 4.84
N ASP A 61 -6.94 -14.10 5.68
CA ASP A 61 -6.28 -14.64 6.85
C ASP A 61 -5.10 -15.55 6.45
N ASP A 62 -5.28 -16.39 5.43
CA ASP A 62 -4.19 -17.17 4.81
C ASP A 62 -3.10 -16.25 4.24
N LEU A 63 -3.47 -15.20 3.50
CA LEU A 63 -2.53 -14.22 2.97
C LEU A 63 -1.70 -13.56 4.08
N ARG A 64 -2.34 -13.16 5.18
CA ARG A 64 -1.68 -12.58 6.36
C ARG A 64 -0.73 -13.57 7.01
N GLN A 65 -1.10 -14.85 7.11
CA GLN A 65 -0.25 -15.90 7.67
C GLN A 65 1.00 -16.11 6.81
N ARG A 66 0.86 -16.18 5.49
CA ARG A 66 1.99 -16.30 4.54
C ARG A 66 2.97 -15.14 4.66
N ALA A 67 2.45 -13.91 4.68
CA ALA A 67 3.28 -12.72 4.81
C ALA A 67 4.09 -12.73 6.11
N ARG A 68 3.45 -13.10 7.24
CA ARG A 68 4.13 -13.26 8.53
C ARG A 68 5.20 -14.33 8.51
N ALA A 69 4.92 -15.48 7.91
CA ALA A 69 5.89 -16.58 7.80
C ALA A 69 7.11 -16.19 6.95
N GLY A 70 6.90 -15.40 5.88
CA GLY A 70 7.97 -14.89 5.02
C GLY A 70 8.66 -13.62 5.52
N GLY A 71 8.24 -13.05 6.65
CA GLY A 71 8.80 -11.79 7.17
C GLY A 71 8.49 -10.55 6.33
N VAL A 72 7.41 -10.58 5.55
CA VAL A 72 6.99 -9.51 4.63
C VAL A 72 5.85 -8.70 5.24
N ARG A 73 5.87 -7.37 5.09
CA ARG A 73 4.74 -6.51 5.46
C ARG A 73 3.74 -6.35 4.31
N LEU A 74 2.44 -6.27 4.61
CA LEU A 74 1.40 -6.06 3.60
C LEU A 74 0.79 -4.66 3.66
N ILE A 75 0.58 -4.07 2.49
CA ILE A 75 -0.32 -2.92 2.27
C ILE A 75 -1.53 -3.44 1.51
N GLY A 76 -2.74 -3.12 1.97
CA GLY A 76 -3.97 -3.70 1.45
C GLY A 76 -4.40 -4.98 2.22
N PRO A 77 -4.99 -5.98 1.54
CA PRO A 77 -5.33 -6.02 0.11
C PRO A 77 -6.47 -5.06 -0.24
N ASN A 78 -6.98 -5.14 -1.47
CA ASN A 78 -8.07 -4.30 -1.96
C ASN A 78 -7.77 -2.80 -1.74
N CYS A 79 -6.63 -2.36 -2.25
CA CYS A 79 -6.16 -0.99 -2.04
C CYS A 79 -5.81 -0.30 -3.35
N MET A 80 -5.75 1.03 -3.33
CA MET A 80 -5.34 1.81 -4.49
C MET A 80 -3.83 1.79 -4.74
N GLY A 81 -3.04 1.45 -3.72
CA GLY A 81 -1.59 1.45 -3.76
C GLY A 81 -0.95 2.54 -2.90
N VAL A 82 0.31 2.85 -3.22
CA VAL A 82 1.13 3.82 -2.47
C VAL A 82 1.86 4.82 -3.35
N LEU A 83 2.09 6.00 -2.82
CA LEU A 83 2.78 7.09 -3.50
C LEU A 83 3.72 7.78 -2.52
N ASN A 84 4.90 8.15 -2.99
CA ASN A 84 5.85 8.97 -2.24
C ASN A 84 6.16 10.24 -3.05
N GLY A 85 5.91 11.39 -2.44
CA GLY A 85 6.18 12.70 -3.03
C GLY A 85 7.55 13.27 -2.66
N GLY A 86 8.31 12.58 -1.81
CA GLY A 86 9.62 13.04 -1.35
C GLY A 86 10.62 13.28 -2.49
N PRO A 87 11.41 14.37 -2.45
CA PRO A 87 12.26 14.80 -3.57
C PRO A 87 13.36 13.79 -3.93
N ALA A 88 13.86 13.03 -2.96
CA ALA A 88 14.91 12.03 -3.19
C ALA A 88 14.38 10.70 -3.74
N THR A 89 13.09 10.40 -3.55
CA THR A 89 12.50 9.07 -3.81
C THR A 89 11.06 9.18 -4.31
N ARG A 90 10.80 10.09 -5.26
CA ARG A 90 9.46 10.33 -5.79
C ARG A 90 9.00 9.17 -6.68
N PHE A 91 7.90 8.52 -6.32
CA PHE A 91 7.30 7.46 -7.12
C PHE A 91 5.78 7.38 -6.92
N ASN A 92 5.08 6.81 -7.91
CA ASN A 92 3.66 6.52 -7.85
C ASN A 92 3.45 5.04 -8.17
N ALA A 93 3.11 4.24 -7.15
CA ALA A 93 2.76 2.83 -7.24
C ALA A 93 1.27 2.62 -6.97
N THR A 94 0.44 3.53 -7.49
CA THR A 94 -1.02 3.44 -7.49
C THR A 94 -1.54 3.29 -8.91
N PHE A 95 -2.83 2.97 -9.05
CA PHE A 95 -3.54 3.12 -10.32
C PHE A 95 -4.22 4.50 -10.49
N SER A 96 -3.87 5.49 -9.65
CA SER A 96 -4.39 6.85 -9.75
C SER A 96 -3.90 7.51 -11.06
N PRO A 97 -4.80 8.15 -11.84
CA PRO A 97 -4.39 8.99 -12.98
C PRO A 97 -3.69 10.28 -12.55
N VAL A 98 -3.80 10.66 -11.27
CA VAL A 98 -3.18 11.86 -10.71
C VAL A 98 -1.91 11.46 -9.97
N PHE A 99 -0.80 12.14 -10.30
CA PHE A 99 0.42 12.13 -9.49
C PHE A 99 0.64 13.53 -8.92
N PRO A 100 0.13 13.81 -7.70
CA PRO A 100 0.20 15.15 -7.12
C PRO A 100 1.62 15.69 -7.05
N ARG A 101 1.72 17.03 -7.08
CA ARG A 101 2.96 17.73 -6.78
C ARG A 101 3.53 17.33 -5.41
N PRO A 102 4.87 17.27 -5.28
CA PRO A 102 5.51 17.17 -3.97
C PRO A 102 5.00 18.26 -3.03
N GLY A 103 4.74 17.90 -1.78
CA GLY A 103 4.41 18.85 -0.72
C GLY A 103 4.60 18.24 0.64
N ARG A 104 3.89 18.77 1.63
CA ARG A 104 4.11 18.46 3.06
C ARG A 104 2.91 17.77 3.71
N VAL A 105 1.98 17.28 2.89
CA VAL A 105 0.77 16.60 3.33
C VAL A 105 0.90 15.10 3.16
N ALA A 106 0.83 14.35 4.24
CA ALA A 106 0.70 12.90 4.18
C ALA A 106 -0.77 12.51 4.24
N PHE A 107 -1.16 11.42 3.57
CA PHE A 107 -2.54 10.99 3.52
C PHE A 107 -2.69 9.47 3.56
N VAL A 108 -3.42 8.96 4.55
CA VAL A 108 -3.87 7.56 4.60
C VAL A 108 -5.37 7.47 4.31
N SER A 109 -5.77 6.50 3.48
CA SER A 109 -7.19 6.25 3.19
C SER A 109 -7.53 4.76 3.21
N GLN A 110 -8.59 4.40 3.93
CA GLN A 110 -9.24 3.08 3.82
C GLN A 110 -10.12 2.97 2.57
N SER A 111 -10.63 4.08 2.03
CA SER A 111 -11.42 4.11 0.80
C SER A 111 -10.58 4.51 -0.41
N GLY A 112 -10.59 3.67 -1.46
CA GLY A 112 -9.88 3.97 -2.71
C GLY A 112 -10.48 5.16 -3.45
N GLY A 113 -11.81 5.21 -3.60
CA GLY A 113 -12.50 6.28 -4.34
C GLY A 113 -12.35 7.66 -3.69
N LEU A 114 -12.50 7.74 -2.36
CA LEU A 114 -12.24 8.99 -1.62
C LEU A 114 -10.75 9.34 -1.59
N GLY A 115 -9.89 8.33 -1.53
CA GLY A 115 -8.45 8.50 -1.68
C GLY A 115 -8.10 9.22 -2.99
N LEU A 116 -8.64 8.75 -4.11
CA LEU A 116 -8.45 9.37 -5.42
C LEU A 116 -8.98 10.80 -5.49
N ALA A 117 -10.19 11.04 -5.00
CA ALA A 117 -10.79 12.38 -4.99
C ALA A 117 -9.95 13.38 -4.19
N ALA A 118 -9.47 12.98 -3.02
CA ALA A 118 -8.60 13.82 -2.20
C ALA A 118 -7.23 14.06 -2.84
N LEU A 119 -6.62 13.06 -3.50
CA LEU A 119 -5.37 13.26 -4.25
C LEU A 119 -5.52 14.32 -5.35
N ALA A 120 -6.67 14.35 -6.05
CA ALA A 120 -6.94 15.37 -7.06
C ALA A 120 -7.02 16.78 -6.46
N LEU A 121 -7.58 16.93 -5.25
CA LEU A 121 -7.64 18.21 -4.53
C LEU A 121 -6.27 18.64 -3.99
N LEU A 122 -5.45 17.67 -3.58
CA LEU A 122 -4.09 17.93 -3.07
C LEU A 122 -3.09 18.30 -4.18
N ASP A 123 -3.39 18.01 -5.45
CA ASP A 123 -2.57 18.45 -6.59
C ASP A 123 -2.81 19.93 -6.94
N SER A 124 -2.46 20.84 -6.03
CA SER A 124 -2.64 22.28 -6.19
C SER A 124 -1.31 23.04 -6.09
N PRO A 125 -1.27 24.34 -6.43
CA PRO A 125 -0.06 25.16 -6.27
C PRO A 125 0.34 25.43 -4.82
N THR A 126 -0.60 25.33 -3.87
CA THR A 126 -0.40 25.66 -2.46
C THR A 126 -0.33 24.42 -1.57
N LEU A 127 -0.78 23.28 -2.07
CA LEU A 127 -0.71 21.98 -1.42
C LEU A 127 0.23 21.05 -2.18
N GLY A 128 0.37 19.83 -1.67
CA GLY A 128 1.11 18.76 -2.31
C GLY A 128 1.33 17.62 -1.34
N VAL A 129 1.63 16.45 -1.88
CA VAL A 129 1.70 15.21 -1.10
C VAL A 129 3.15 14.90 -0.72
N SER A 130 3.40 14.63 0.57
CA SER A 130 4.66 14.05 1.05
C SER A 130 4.63 12.53 0.90
N GLY A 131 3.51 11.90 1.24
CA GLY A 131 3.24 10.48 1.03
C GLY A 131 1.76 10.16 1.03
N PHE A 132 1.37 9.11 0.30
CA PHE A 132 0.01 8.62 0.28
C PHE A 132 -0.01 7.09 0.35
N VAL A 133 -0.90 6.55 1.18
CA VAL A 133 -1.12 5.11 1.30
C VAL A 133 -2.60 4.81 1.34
N SER A 134 -3.08 4.06 0.36
CA SER A 134 -4.36 3.38 0.48
C SER A 134 -4.14 2.07 1.22
N VAL A 135 -4.74 1.92 2.40
CA VAL A 135 -4.58 0.71 3.23
C VAL A 135 -5.63 -0.35 2.95
N GLY A 136 -6.70 -0.01 2.23
CA GLY A 136 -7.77 -0.94 1.87
C GLY A 136 -8.29 -1.72 3.08
N ASN A 137 -8.37 -3.04 2.94
CA ASN A 137 -8.84 -3.93 4.00
C ASN A 137 -7.95 -3.96 5.26
N THR A 138 -6.76 -3.35 5.23
CA THR A 138 -5.90 -3.18 6.41
C THR A 138 -5.52 -4.53 7.05
N ALA A 139 -5.05 -5.49 6.24
CA ALA A 139 -4.75 -6.84 6.72
C ALA A 139 -3.46 -6.93 7.57
N ASP A 140 -2.54 -5.96 7.42
CA ASP A 140 -1.29 -5.91 8.17
C ASP A 140 -0.87 -4.48 8.54
N LEU A 141 -0.42 -3.66 7.59
CA LEU A 141 -0.13 -2.25 7.87
C LEU A 141 -1.43 -1.46 8.02
N THR A 142 -1.48 -0.66 9.08
CA THR A 142 -2.65 0.10 9.50
C THR A 142 -2.42 1.60 9.42
N ALA A 143 -3.50 2.38 9.58
CA ALA A 143 -3.37 3.82 9.75
C ALA A 143 -2.54 4.20 10.98
N ASN A 144 -2.61 3.43 12.08
CA ASN A 144 -1.77 3.67 13.27
C ASN A 144 -0.27 3.60 12.93
N ASP A 145 0.15 2.61 12.12
CA ASP A 145 1.56 2.48 11.71
C ASP A 145 2.02 3.67 10.87
N LEU A 146 1.15 4.18 10.00
CA LEU A 146 1.44 5.31 9.12
C LEU A 146 1.44 6.64 9.88
N LEU A 147 0.54 6.82 10.84
CA LEU A 147 0.52 7.97 11.73
C LEU A 147 1.81 8.06 12.53
N LEU A 148 2.30 6.94 13.08
CA LEU A 148 3.58 6.90 13.77
C LEU A 148 4.75 7.18 12.82
N TYR A 149 4.77 6.54 11.64
CA TYR A 149 5.83 6.76 10.66
C TYR A 149 5.92 8.22 10.20
N TRP A 150 4.79 8.87 9.94
CA TRP A 150 4.76 10.26 9.50
C TRP A 150 4.88 11.27 10.64
N GLY A 151 4.51 10.90 11.87
CA GLY A 151 4.69 11.75 13.05
C GLY A 151 6.16 12.12 13.29
N ASP A 152 7.08 11.23 12.90
CA ASP A 152 8.53 11.43 12.99
C ASP A 152 9.16 11.91 11.66
N ASP A 153 8.38 12.10 10.58
CA ASP A 153 8.91 12.52 9.27
C ASP A 153 8.97 14.05 9.17
N PRO A 154 10.17 14.68 9.17
CA PRO A 154 10.30 16.14 9.10
C PRO A 154 9.82 16.75 7.78
N ARG A 155 9.41 15.93 6.80
CA ARG A 155 8.83 16.37 5.53
C ARG A 155 7.30 16.48 5.57
N THR A 156 6.67 16.01 6.64
CA THR A 156 5.22 15.99 6.80
C THR A 156 4.80 16.98 7.88
N ASP A 157 4.01 17.99 7.51
CA ASP A 157 3.45 18.97 8.46
C ASP A 157 2.01 18.62 8.83
N VAL A 158 1.29 17.96 7.90
CA VAL A 158 -0.13 17.64 8.05
C VAL A 158 -0.35 16.19 7.65
N ILE A 159 -1.05 15.43 8.49
CA ILE A 159 -1.52 14.08 8.16
C ILE A 159 -3.03 14.12 8.00
N LEU A 160 -3.54 13.79 6.82
CA LEU A 160 -4.95 13.49 6.60
C LEU A 160 -5.17 11.99 6.79
N ALA A 161 -6.31 11.65 7.37
CA ALA A 161 -6.73 10.27 7.53
C ALA A 161 -8.22 10.14 7.18
N TYR A 162 -8.52 9.25 6.25
CA TYR A 162 -9.88 8.76 6.04
C TYR A 162 -9.98 7.35 6.61
N LEU A 163 -10.70 7.21 7.72
CA LEU A 163 -10.81 5.98 8.51
C LEU A 163 -12.29 5.59 8.64
N GLU A 164 -12.61 4.39 8.17
CA GLU A 164 -13.85 3.67 8.43
C GLU A 164 -13.75 2.85 9.74
N SER A 165 -12.52 2.48 10.12
CA SER A 165 -12.21 1.78 11.36
C SER A 165 -10.80 2.10 11.86
N VAL A 166 -10.59 1.97 13.17
CA VAL A 166 -9.27 2.12 13.81
C VAL A 166 -8.84 0.76 14.33
N ALA A 167 -7.66 0.29 13.91
CA ALA A 167 -7.16 -1.05 14.23
C ALA A 167 -6.79 -1.20 15.72
N ASP A 168 -6.10 -0.20 16.28
CA ASP A 168 -5.78 -0.15 17.71
C ASP A 168 -6.02 1.28 18.24
N PRO A 169 -7.17 1.56 18.86
CA PRO A 169 -7.48 2.92 19.34
C PRO A 169 -6.58 3.44 20.47
N ARG A 170 -5.80 2.57 21.13
CA ARG A 170 -4.95 2.93 22.27
C ARG A 170 -3.51 3.24 21.89
N ARG A 171 -3.10 2.83 20.70
CA ARG A 171 -1.76 3.04 20.15
C ARG A 171 -1.74 4.27 19.25
#